data_AF-A0AA40D0J7-F1
#
_entry.id   AF-A0AA40D0J7-F1
#
_cell.length_a   1.000
_cell.length_b   1.000
_cell.length_c   1.000
_cell.angle_alpha   90.00
_cell.angle_beta   90.00
_cell.angle_gamma   90.00
#
_symmetry.space_group_name_H-M   'P 1'
#
loop_
_entity.id
_entity.type
_entity.pdbx_description
1 polymer ?
#
loop_
_entity_poly.entity_id
_entity_poly.type
_entity_poly.pdbx_seq_one_letter_code
_entity_poly.pdbx_strand_id
1 'polypeptide(L)'
;PVLPGPEVWSNKRGGLCESLPYYKAYKGSVYTKDCVARGIMVDAESEERDVFSAQVVIASIGGGRVKENGAMVRAADCADDTTGINGIMAAHRNKSPVAIIAGQNHPLYPCEPPAAYAVLDFFQITHVWKEQEFTARNEFVKVWRIRFEKIDLNKVSWWHPNGLHIADALTAPRLTVRVCKSCDKESPEIFRQGWTCLKHDCDDYYSTLADLLAHDPKCLVYSDAFINHRNSNPAALDSLPSLTPTIPDLLALGSHGTDLASRCGFVCPTCGCANRRVFWNRLVCENQACDYVRVAQMLPYSLSKIDEENVNLDRILAKRRSTNGVNTDVFEAEIDMFASVLNRNCITMANNFEVGGYRPIGSFTLFISTPEINAMPNGPTYMFNELERVDIGLKRNTVAGGTLQYEGLSRHFQQNFGAKYKFGVSVQSKGFNEAHPVVLMALQRLIWASNRAVEATTMALTGQAHHEHMPPTMGNDFNELLALGYRESDSIRFHDDGEKELGPTVAALSLGSPSIMKFRPKKKETGFNNAVGRDARGLFKTILEVPMKHGDMMVMHGSRIHGIYEHSVEPIGERRFSMTSRFVDPAKMALDEDRVAALANGAIPAAAAAYNYNG
;
A
#
# COMPACT_ATOMS: atom_id res chain seq x y z
N PRO A 1 -6.75 -1.19 41.92
CA PRO A 1 -7.43 -1.76 40.73
C PRO A 1 -6.56 -1.54 39.49
N VAL A 2 -6.18 -2.61 38.76
CA VAL A 2 -5.48 -2.47 37.48
C VAL A 2 -6.49 -1.90 36.48
N LEU A 3 -6.20 -0.73 35.90
CA LEU A 3 -7.05 -0.15 34.86
C LEU A 3 -7.09 -1.09 33.65
N PRO A 4 -8.24 -1.24 32.97
CA PRO A 4 -8.28 -2.00 31.73
C PRO A 4 -7.31 -1.37 30.71
N GLY A 5 -6.57 -2.18 29.96
CA GLY A 5 -5.71 -1.68 28.88
C GLY A 5 -6.52 -1.12 27.70
N PRO A 6 -5.85 -0.60 26.65
CA PRO A 6 -6.53 -0.16 25.43
C PRO A 6 -7.33 -1.28 24.78
N GLU A 7 -8.54 -0.97 24.31
CA GLU A 7 -9.34 -1.89 23.48
C GLU A 7 -8.63 -2.24 22.17
N VAL A 8 -7.91 -1.27 21.61
CA VAL A 8 -7.19 -1.42 20.34
C VAL A 8 -5.80 -0.81 20.44
N TRP A 9 -4.79 -1.57 20.06
CA TRP A 9 -3.39 -1.13 20.05
C TRP A 9 -2.61 -1.80 18.93
N SER A 10 -1.43 -1.31 18.57
CA SER A 10 -0.53 -1.99 17.65
C SER A 10 0.91 -1.56 17.86
N ASN A 11 1.86 -2.48 17.68
CA ASN A 11 3.28 -2.14 17.59
C ASN A 11 3.70 -1.65 16.20
N LYS A 12 2.80 -1.71 15.22
CA LYS A 12 3.09 -1.35 13.83
C LYS A 12 1.99 -0.47 13.29
N ARG A 13 2.35 0.70 12.74
CA ARG A 13 1.36 1.64 12.20
C ARG A 13 0.51 1.04 11.08
N GLY A 14 1.13 0.16 10.28
CA GLY A 14 0.42 -0.58 9.24
C GLY A 14 -0.72 -1.46 9.79
N GLY A 15 -0.60 -1.98 11.02
CA GLY A 15 -1.66 -2.73 11.68
C GLY A 15 -2.93 -1.89 11.83
N LEU A 16 -2.78 -0.69 12.39
CA LEU A 16 -3.88 0.29 12.50
C LEU A 16 -4.47 0.64 11.13
N CYS A 17 -3.61 0.97 10.16
CA CYS A 17 -4.07 1.43 8.85
C CYS A 17 -4.75 0.35 7.99
N GLU A 18 -4.45 -0.92 8.23
CA GLU A 18 -5.10 -2.05 7.56
C GLU A 18 -6.36 -2.52 8.29
N SER A 19 -6.41 -2.42 9.63
CA SER A 19 -7.53 -2.95 10.42
C SER A 19 -8.62 -1.93 10.72
N LEU A 20 -8.32 -0.63 10.81
CA LEU A 20 -9.26 0.37 11.33
C LEU A 20 -9.98 1.14 10.20
N PRO A 21 -11.32 1.18 10.19
CA PRO A 21 -12.08 1.94 9.19
C PRO A 21 -11.92 3.46 9.35
N TYR A 22 -11.59 3.91 10.56
CA TYR A 22 -11.45 5.32 10.94
C TYR A 22 -10.01 5.83 10.92
N TYR A 23 -9.02 5.02 10.51
CA TYR A 23 -7.64 5.49 10.37
C TYR A 23 -6.87 4.73 9.30
N LYS A 24 -6.51 5.39 8.19
CA LYS A 24 -5.68 4.81 7.10
C LYS A 24 -4.51 5.70 6.66
N ALA A 25 -4.02 6.55 7.57
CA ALA A 25 -2.91 7.46 7.29
C ALA A 25 -1.56 6.82 7.66
N TYR A 26 -0.95 6.11 6.71
CA TYR A 26 0.32 5.38 6.91
C TYR A 26 1.52 6.29 7.24
N LYS A 27 1.45 7.57 6.86
CA LYS A 27 2.54 8.55 7.05
C LYS A 27 2.10 9.86 7.69
N GLY A 28 0.81 10.18 7.68
CA GLY A 28 0.27 11.47 8.16
C GLY A 28 -0.53 11.34 9.46
N SER A 29 -0.60 12.40 10.26
CA SER A 29 -1.35 12.38 11.52
C SER A 29 -2.87 12.32 11.33
N VAL A 30 -3.41 12.98 10.30
CA VAL A 30 -4.86 13.10 10.07
C VAL A 30 -5.32 12.15 8.96
N TYR A 31 -6.34 11.34 9.24
CA TYR A 31 -7.07 10.58 8.24
C TYR A 31 -8.44 11.19 7.97
N THR A 32 -8.68 11.51 6.69
CA THR A 32 -9.95 12.03 6.20
C THR A 32 -10.63 11.03 5.27
N LYS A 33 -11.94 10.89 5.39
CA LYS A 33 -12.79 10.14 4.45
C LYS A 33 -14.03 10.97 4.14
N ASP A 34 -14.39 11.07 2.86
CA ASP A 34 -15.51 11.88 2.38
C ASP A 34 -15.40 13.35 2.82
N CYS A 35 -14.18 13.89 2.76
CA CYS A 35 -13.83 15.25 3.22
C CYS A 35 -14.11 15.53 4.71
N VAL A 36 -14.25 14.50 5.56
CA VAL A 36 -14.42 14.63 7.01
C VAL A 36 -13.30 13.88 7.74
N ALA A 37 -12.69 14.48 8.75
CA ALA A 37 -11.72 13.81 9.60
C ALA A 37 -12.38 12.65 10.37
N ARG A 38 -11.74 11.48 10.37
CA ARG A 38 -12.25 10.27 11.06
C ARG A 38 -11.32 9.77 12.15
N GLY A 39 -10.01 10.02 12.01
CA GLY A 39 -9.03 9.63 13.01
C GLY A 39 -7.79 10.50 12.96
N ILE A 40 -7.20 10.72 14.12
CA ILE A 40 -6.03 11.59 14.32
C ILE A 40 -5.02 10.87 15.20
N MET A 41 -3.75 10.93 14.81
CA MET A 41 -2.63 10.40 15.59
C MET A 41 -1.83 11.53 16.22
N VAL A 42 -1.59 11.43 17.53
CA VAL A 42 -0.70 12.28 18.31
C VAL A 42 0.48 11.43 18.78
N ASP A 43 1.72 11.83 18.50
CA ASP A 43 2.94 11.04 18.78
C ASP A 43 4.09 11.97 19.20
N ALA A 44 5.32 11.77 18.71
CA ALA A 44 6.52 12.48 19.16
C ALA A 44 6.48 14.01 19.02
N GLU A 45 5.80 14.51 17.99
CA GLU A 45 5.78 15.93 17.64
C GLU A 45 4.69 16.65 18.46
N SER A 46 5.07 17.11 19.65
CA SER A 46 4.23 17.94 20.52
C SER A 46 4.78 19.37 20.61
N GLU A 47 3.90 20.33 20.81
CA GLU A 47 4.23 21.75 20.99
C GLU A 47 3.93 22.21 22.44
N GLU A 48 4.48 23.36 22.83
CA GLU A 48 4.55 23.83 24.23
C GLU A 48 3.18 23.92 24.92
N ARG A 49 2.11 24.17 24.17
CA ARG A 49 0.74 24.28 24.68
C ARG A 49 -0.15 23.11 24.29
N ASP A 50 0.40 21.96 23.91
CA ASP A 50 -0.42 20.76 23.78
C ASP A 50 -0.93 20.30 25.16
N VAL A 51 -2.09 19.65 25.15
CA VAL A 51 -2.70 19.09 26.35
C VAL A 51 -3.04 17.64 26.08
N PHE A 52 -2.64 16.75 26.97
CA PHE A 52 -3.01 15.34 26.92
C PHE A 52 -3.58 14.94 28.28
N SER A 53 -4.91 14.98 28.42
CA SER A 53 -5.61 14.64 29.65
C SER A 53 -6.57 13.45 29.45
N ALA A 54 -7.31 13.09 30.51
CA ALA A 54 -8.25 11.98 30.46
C ALA A 54 -9.42 12.19 29.47
N GLN A 55 -9.91 13.42 29.31
CA GLN A 55 -11.10 13.71 28.50
C GLN A 55 -10.86 14.82 27.47
N VAL A 56 -9.79 15.59 27.60
CA VAL A 56 -9.46 16.68 26.66
C VAL A 56 -8.07 16.45 26.10
N VAL A 57 -7.96 16.54 24.78
CA VAL A 57 -6.69 16.58 24.07
C VAL A 57 -6.64 17.87 23.27
N ILE A 58 -5.54 18.63 23.38
CA ILE A 58 -5.27 19.79 22.54
C ILE A 58 -3.98 19.50 21.79
N ALA A 59 -4.04 19.61 20.47
CA ALA A 59 -2.90 19.32 19.60
C ALA A 59 -2.83 20.33 18.45
N SER A 60 -1.62 20.53 17.92
CA SER A 60 -1.41 21.23 16.65
C SER A 60 -1.58 20.31 15.44
N ILE A 61 -1.83 20.91 14.27
CA ILE A 61 -1.72 20.24 12.98
C ILE A 61 -0.29 20.39 12.44
N GLY A 62 0.18 19.34 11.75
CA GLY A 62 1.40 19.41 10.95
C GLY A 62 1.30 20.40 9.77
N GLY A 63 2.38 20.51 8.99
CA GLY A 63 2.56 21.57 7.99
C GLY A 63 3.54 22.62 8.51
N GLY A 64 3.95 23.61 7.70
CA GLY A 64 4.81 24.72 8.15
C GLY A 64 6.13 24.34 8.85
N ARG A 65 6.59 23.09 8.69
CA ARG A 65 7.75 22.52 9.39
C ARG A 65 8.83 22.11 8.42
N VAL A 66 10.08 22.27 8.85
CA VAL A 66 11.29 21.91 8.10
C VAL A 66 12.16 21.00 8.95
N LYS A 67 13.00 20.19 8.31
CA LYS A 67 13.92 19.29 9.03
C LYS A 67 15.21 20.03 9.37
N GLU A 68 15.47 20.23 10.65
CA GLU A 68 16.71 20.84 11.18
C GLU A 68 17.33 19.92 12.22
N ASN A 69 18.64 19.64 12.09
CA ASN A 69 19.39 18.75 13.00
C ASN A 69 18.72 17.40 13.28
N GLY A 70 17.97 16.87 12.31
CA GLY A 70 17.25 15.61 12.43
C GLY A 70 15.83 15.71 12.97
N ALA A 71 15.43 16.85 13.55
CA ALA A 71 14.10 17.11 14.10
C ALA A 71 13.22 17.95 13.16
N MET A 72 11.91 17.79 13.23
CA MET A 72 10.95 18.59 12.46
C MET A 72 10.56 19.85 13.23
N VAL A 73 11.19 20.98 12.94
CA VAL A 73 10.93 22.25 13.63
C VAL A 73 9.97 23.13 12.83
N ARG A 74 9.18 23.94 13.54
CA ARG A 74 8.26 24.92 12.94
C ARG A 74 9.05 26.08 12.34
N ALA A 75 8.80 26.40 11.07
CA ALA A 75 9.48 27.47 10.35
C ALA A 75 8.55 28.36 9.49
N ALA A 76 7.28 27.98 9.35
CA ALA A 76 6.30 28.76 8.59
C ALA A 76 4.88 28.54 9.12
N ASP A 77 3.97 29.41 8.69
CA ASP A 77 2.53 29.30 8.94
C ASP A 77 1.98 27.95 8.46
N CYS A 78 0.98 27.45 9.20
CA CYS A 78 0.15 26.38 8.68
C CYS A 78 -0.74 26.91 7.56
N ALA A 79 -0.75 26.21 6.42
CA ALA A 79 -1.65 26.49 5.31
C ALA A 79 -3.14 26.27 5.68
N ASP A 80 -4.02 27.04 5.05
CA ASP A 80 -5.45 27.12 5.37
C ASP A 80 -6.34 26.15 4.64
N ASP A 81 -5.85 25.57 3.54
CA ASP A 81 -6.64 24.83 2.57
C ASP A 81 -6.16 23.38 2.40
N THR A 82 -5.35 22.88 3.33
CA THR A 82 -4.90 21.49 3.29
C THR A 82 -6.08 20.53 3.48
N THR A 83 -6.00 19.34 2.88
CA THR A 83 -7.02 18.29 3.05
C THR A 83 -7.28 17.96 4.52
N GLY A 84 -6.22 17.99 5.35
CA GLY A 84 -6.30 17.73 6.79
C GLY A 84 -7.15 18.77 7.52
N ILE A 85 -6.83 20.07 7.39
CA ILE A 85 -7.58 21.14 8.07
C ILE A 85 -9.02 21.21 7.56
N ASN A 86 -9.25 21.07 6.25
CA ASN A 86 -10.60 21.04 5.69
C ASN A 86 -11.44 19.90 6.28
N GLY A 87 -10.86 18.71 6.42
CA GLY A 87 -11.51 17.57 7.06
C GLY A 87 -11.82 17.78 8.54
N ILE A 88 -10.91 18.44 9.27
CA ILE A 88 -11.07 18.80 10.69
C ILE A 88 -12.18 19.83 10.85
N MET A 89 -12.21 20.88 10.02
CA MET A 89 -13.26 21.89 10.02
C MET A 89 -14.64 21.28 9.71
N ALA A 90 -14.71 20.35 8.77
CA ALA A 90 -15.94 19.62 8.46
C ALA A 90 -16.39 18.74 9.63
N ALA A 91 -15.47 17.99 10.27
CA ALA A 91 -15.78 17.18 11.44
C ALA A 91 -16.24 18.03 12.63
N HIS A 92 -15.62 19.20 12.84
CA HIS A 92 -16.05 20.16 13.86
C HIS A 92 -17.47 20.68 13.60
N ARG A 93 -17.75 21.16 12.38
CA ARG A 93 -19.08 21.67 11.99
C ARG A 93 -20.16 20.61 12.14
N ASN A 94 -19.85 19.37 11.73
CA ASN A 94 -20.80 18.26 11.74
C ASN A 94 -20.85 17.53 13.09
N LYS A 95 -20.07 17.96 14.10
CA LYS A 95 -19.89 17.27 15.38
C LYS A 95 -19.60 15.77 15.21
N SER A 96 -18.84 15.42 14.18
CA SER A 96 -18.54 14.04 13.83
C SER A 96 -17.57 13.41 14.85
N PRO A 97 -17.76 12.15 15.25
CA PRO A 97 -16.78 11.43 16.05
C PRO A 97 -15.44 11.27 15.31
N VAL A 98 -14.36 11.55 16.01
CA VAL A 98 -12.98 11.40 15.54
C VAL A 98 -12.21 10.53 16.53
N ALA A 99 -11.66 9.41 16.07
CA ALA A 99 -10.82 8.56 16.91
C ALA A 99 -9.46 9.22 17.16
N ILE A 100 -8.99 9.25 18.41
CA ILE A 100 -7.62 9.67 18.73
C ILE A 100 -6.75 8.45 18.98
N ILE A 101 -5.58 8.43 18.36
CA ILE A 101 -4.55 7.40 18.50
C ILE A 101 -3.31 8.05 19.09
N ALA A 102 -2.82 7.53 20.20
CA ALA A 102 -1.58 7.98 20.83
C ALA A 102 -0.42 7.08 20.43
N GLY A 103 0.68 7.69 19.99
CA GLY A 103 1.96 7.02 19.81
C GLY A 103 2.79 7.05 21.09
N GLN A 104 3.62 6.02 21.29
CA GLN A 104 4.43 5.84 22.50
C GLN A 104 5.44 6.97 22.76
N ASN A 105 5.77 7.76 21.73
CA ASN A 105 6.80 8.80 21.86
C ASN A 105 6.20 10.16 22.28
N HIS A 106 4.89 10.23 22.51
CA HIS A 106 4.26 11.48 22.92
C HIS A 106 4.81 11.95 24.28
N PRO A 107 5.39 13.16 24.41
CA PRO A 107 6.07 13.58 25.64
C PRO A 107 5.11 13.77 26.83
N LEU A 108 3.85 14.10 26.55
CA LEU A 108 2.80 14.28 27.56
C LEU A 108 1.97 13.00 27.83
N TYR A 109 2.45 11.82 27.44
CA TYR A 109 1.69 10.58 27.66
C TYR A 109 1.45 10.36 29.18
N PRO A 110 0.20 10.24 29.66
CA PRO A 110 -0.05 10.27 31.12
C PRO A 110 0.28 8.97 31.86
N CYS A 111 0.60 7.89 31.15
CA CYS A 111 0.98 6.59 31.69
C CYS A 111 2.07 5.97 30.81
N GLU A 112 2.65 4.85 31.26
CA GLU A 112 3.51 4.05 30.40
C GLU A 112 2.73 3.57 29.17
N PRO A 113 3.19 3.84 27.94
CA PRO A 113 2.49 3.42 26.74
C PRO A 113 2.43 1.88 26.65
N PRO A 114 1.25 1.27 26.46
CA PRO A 114 1.11 -0.19 26.43
C PRO A 114 1.64 -0.83 25.13
N ALA A 115 1.84 -0.01 24.09
CA ALA A 115 2.33 -0.41 22.77
C ALA A 115 2.83 0.81 22.01
N ALA A 116 3.46 0.60 20.85
CA ALA A 116 3.91 1.71 20.00
C ALA A 116 2.79 2.68 19.61
N TYR A 117 1.58 2.15 19.42
CA TYR A 117 0.38 2.94 19.17
C TYR A 117 -0.81 2.34 19.92
N ALA A 118 -1.65 3.19 20.51
CA ALA A 118 -2.86 2.78 21.20
C ALA A 118 -4.02 3.73 20.88
N VAL A 119 -5.20 3.19 20.64
CA VAL A 119 -6.42 3.97 20.43
C VAL A 119 -6.93 4.44 21.78
N LEU A 120 -7.12 5.75 21.93
CA LEU A 120 -7.65 6.35 23.15
C LEU A 120 -9.16 6.12 23.20
N ASP A 121 -9.92 6.88 22.40
CA ASP A 121 -11.37 6.77 22.26
C ASP A 121 -11.85 7.63 21.07
N PHE A 122 -13.17 7.76 20.90
CA PHE A 122 -13.80 8.76 20.05
C PHE A 122 -13.98 10.11 20.78
N PHE A 123 -13.60 11.17 20.07
CA PHE A 123 -13.67 12.55 20.53
C PHE A 123 -14.50 13.38 19.55
N GLN A 124 -15.14 14.43 20.06
CA GLN A 124 -15.69 15.51 19.27
C GLN A 124 -14.69 16.67 19.20
N ILE A 125 -14.67 17.36 18.06
CA ILE A 125 -13.89 18.60 17.93
C ILE A 125 -14.76 19.74 18.45
N THR A 126 -14.30 20.39 19.52
CA THR A 126 -15.04 21.49 20.16
C THR A 126 -14.57 22.86 19.69
N HIS A 127 -13.29 23.00 19.38
CA HIS A 127 -12.70 24.27 18.94
C HIS A 127 -11.59 24.02 17.92
N VAL A 128 -11.49 24.91 16.94
CA VAL A 128 -10.40 24.99 15.96
C VAL A 128 -10.02 26.46 15.83
N TRP A 129 -8.75 26.80 16.07
CA TRP A 129 -8.27 28.19 15.98
C TRP A 129 -6.83 28.24 15.47
N LYS A 130 -6.41 29.41 14.99
CA LYS A 130 -4.99 29.69 14.77
C LYS A 130 -4.43 30.36 16.01
N GLU A 131 -3.30 29.83 16.44
CA GLU A 131 -2.52 30.36 17.54
C GLU A 131 -1.26 31.03 16.99
N GLN A 132 -0.85 32.11 17.64
CA GLN A 132 0.38 32.81 17.30
C GLN A 132 1.52 32.21 18.13
N GLU A 133 2.52 31.68 17.46
CA GLU A 133 3.67 31.02 18.08
C GLU A 133 4.97 31.64 17.60
N PHE A 134 6.01 31.47 18.41
CA PHE A 134 7.36 31.85 18.04
C PHE A 134 8.15 30.62 17.63
N THR A 135 8.78 30.69 16.46
CA THR A 135 9.72 29.66 16.02
C THR A 135 10.98 29.68 16.88
N ALA A 136 11.83 28.66 16.75
CA ALA A 136 13.16 28.66 17.37
C ALA A 136 14.05 29.84 16.91
N ARG A 137 13.66 30.53 15.83
CA ARG A 137 14.31 31.72 15.28
C ARG A 137 13.66 33.03 15.74
N ASN A 138 12.73 32.97 16.70
CA ASN A 138 11.94 34.09 17.20
C ASN A 138 11.10 34.80 16.12
N GLU A 139 10.66 34.06 15.11
CA GLU A 139 9.72 34.55 14.09
C GLU A 139 8.30 34.17 14.48
N PHE A 140 7.34 35.07 14.25
CA PHE A 140 5.94 34.78 14.44
C PHE A 140 5.41 33.87 13.34
N VAL A 141 4.73 32.82 13.73
CA VAL A 141 4.01 31.91 12.84
C VAL A 141 2.61 31.63 13.37
N LYS A 142 1.67 31.37 12.46
CA LYS A 142 0.29 30.99 12.77
C LYS A 142 0.11 29.49 12.65
N VAL A 143 -0.26 28.84 13.75
CA VAL A 143 -0.40 27.38 13.84
C VAL A 143 -1.84 26.99 14.13
N TRP A 144 -2.39 26.06 13.36
CA TRP A 144 -3.70 25.48 13.65
C TRP A 144 -3.67 24.61 14.90
N ARG A 145 -4.51 24.96 15.88
CA ARG A 145 -4.78 24.23 17.12
C ARG A 145 -6.18 23.64 17.09
N ILE A 146 -6.32 22.46 17.70
CA ILE A 146 -7.59 21.75 17.80
C ILE A 146 -7.79 21.30 19.24
N ARG A 147 -8.99 21.54 19.77
CA ARG A 147 -9.42 20.98 21.06
C ARG A 147 -10.40 19.84 20.82
N PHE A 148 -9.97 18.65 21.21
CA PHE A 148 -10.76 17.43 21.24
C PHE A 148 -11.32 17.20 22.63
N GLU A 149 -12.56 16.76 22.68
CA GLU A 149 -13.25 16.38 23.92
C GLU A 149 -13.84 14.98 23.75
N LYS A 150 -13.59 14.09 24.71
CA LYS A 150 -14.08 12.71 24.68
C LYS A 150 -15.61 12.73 24.64
N ILE A 151 -16.21 11.91 23.77
CA ILE A 151 -17.68 11.90 23.62
C ILE A 151 -18.32 11.16 24.80
N ASP A 152 -17.84 9.97 25.13
CA ASP A 152 -18.27 9.24 26.31
C ASP A 152 -17.46 9.67 27.54
N LEU A 153 -18.01 10.65 28.28
CA LEU A 153 -17.40 11.19 29.49
C LEU A 153 -17.47 10.23 30.68
N ASN A 154 -18.41 9.26 30.66
CA ASN A 154 -18.61 8.28 31.73
C ASN A 154 -17.65 7.08 31.60
N LYS A 155 -17.20 6.80 30.37
CA LYS A 155 -16.20 5.76 30.14
C LYS A 155 -14.86 6.18 30.72
N VAL A 156 -14.28 5.31 31.55
CA VAL A 156 -12.95 5.51 32.12
C VAL A 156 -11.89 5.58 31.02
N SER A 157 -10.99 6.55 31.12
CA SER A 157 -9.86 6.69 30.20
C SER A 157 -8.67 5.86 30.69
N TRP A 158 -8.43 4.73 30.03
CA TRP A 158 -7.40 3.76 30.41
C TRP A 158 -5.99 4.35 30.50
N TRP A 159 -5.71 5.40 29.73
CA TRP A 159 -4.41 6.07 29.67
C TRP A 159 -4.15 7.06 30.81
N HIS A 160 -5.09 7.20 31.75
CA HIS A 160 -4.96 8.15 32.86
C HIS A 160 -4.82 7.42 34.20
N PRO A 161 -3.71 7.60 34.94
CA PRO A 161 -3.28 6.72 36.03
C PRO A 161 -4.26 6.62 37.22
N ASN A 162 -5.09 7.64 37.43
CA ASN A 162 -6.04 7.64 38.55
C ASN A 162 -7.46 7.17 38.17
N GLY A 163 -7.70 6.78 36.91
CA GLY A 163 -9.06 6.42 36.43
C GLY A 163 -10.13 7.47 36.74
N LEU A 164 -9.72 8.71 37.02
CA LEU A 164 -10.57 9.73 37.64
C LEU A 164 -11.75 10.04 36.74
N HIS A 165 -12.95 9.91 37.32
CA HIS A 165 -14.18 10.56 36.86
C HIS A 165 -13.93 12.08 36.98
N ILE A 166 -13.39 12.70 35.95
CA ILE A 166 -13.14 14.14 35.94
C ILE A 166 -14.38 14.80 35.33
N ALA A 167 -15.15 15.51 36.17
CA ALA A 167 -16.24 16.43 35.85
C ALA A 167 -17.33 15.93 34.87
N ASP A 168 -18.53 15.70 35.41
CA ASP A 168 -19.75 15.68 34.60
C ASP A 168 -19.96 17.05 33.94
N ALA A 169 -20.50 17.07 32.72
CA ALA A 169 -20.78 18.31 31.98
C ALA A 169 -21.63 19.32 32.79
N LEU A 170 -22.39 18.83 33.78
CA LEU A 170 -23.19 19.63 34.71
C LEU A 170 -22.37 20.46 35.70
N THR A 171 -21.15 20.01 36.04
CA THR A 171 -20.25 20.65 37.02
C THR A 171 -19.09 21.41 36.37
N ALA A 172 -18.92 21.25 35.05
CA ALA A 172 -17.86 21.88 34.30
C ALA A 172 -18.02 23.42 34.24
N PRO A 173 -16.92 24.19 34.35
CA PRO A 173 -16.99 25.65 34.22
C PRO A 173 -17.52 26.06 32.84
N ARG A 174 -18.29 27.14 32.81
CA ARG A 174 -18.75 27.75 31.56
C ARG A 174 -17.61 28.53 30.94
N LEU A 175 -17.43 28.35 29.63
CA LEU A 175 -16.45 29.12 28.86
C LEU A 175 -17.06 30.47 28.48
N THR A 176 -16.40 31.56 28.87
CA THR A 176 -16.81 32.91 28.46
C THR A 176 -16.52 33.10 26.98
N VAL A 177 -17.52 33.56 26.22
CA VAL A 177 -17.40 33.92 24.80
C VAL A 177 -17.68 35.41 24.66
N ARG A 178 -16.86 36.12 23.90
CA ARG A 178 -17.05 37.55 23.61
C ARG A 178 -17.12 37.79 22.11
N VAL A 179 -17.86 38.81 21.70
CA VAL A 179 -17.96 39.26 20.30
C VAL A 179 -16.86 40.29 20.05
N CYS A 180 -16.03 40.05 19.03
CA CYS A 180 -14.99 41.00 18.63
C CYS A 180 -15.63 42.23 17.99
N LYS A 181 -15.23 43.43 18.42
CA LYS A 181 -15.78 44.69 17.91
C LYS A 181 -15.33 45.04 16.48
N SER A 182 -14.24 44.45 16.00
CA SER A 182 -13.70 44.73 14.66
C SER A 182 -14.21 43.79 13.57
N CYS A 183 -14.57 42.55 13.91
CA CYS A 183 -15.09 41.58 12.92
C CYS A 183 -16.48 41.03 13.23
N ASP A 184 -17.09 41.44 14.35
CA ASP A 184 -18.40 40.99 14.84
C ASP A 184 -18.55 39.47 15.00
N LYS A 185 -17.44 38.74 15.06
CA LYS A 185 -17.42 37.28 15.26
C LYS A 185 -17.12 36.93 16.72
N GLU A 186 -17.73 35.85 17.18
CA GLU A 186 -17.48 35.27 18.49
C GLU A 186 -16.08 34.67 18.60
N SER A 187 -15.40 34.96 19.73
CA SER A 187 -14.15 34.31 20.15
C SER A 187 -14.22 33.94 21.64
N PRO A 188 -13.95 32.67 21.99
CA PRO A 188 -13.86 32.24 23.39
C PRO A 188 -12.63 32.82 24.11
N GLU A 189 -12.76 33.03 25.42
CA GLU A 189 -11.67 33.44 26.30
C GLU A 189 -10.84 32.22 26.73
N ILE A 190 -9.91 31.82 25.86
CA ILE A 190 -9.14 30.58 26.03
C ILE A 190 -7.86 30.76 26.86
N PHE A 191 -7.34 31.97 27.05
CA PHE A 191 -6.11 32.24 27.79
C PHE A 191 -6.38 32.82 29.17
N ARG A 192 -5.54 32.47 30.15
CA ARG A 192 -5.59 33.01 31.52
C ARG A 192 -5.27 34.51 31.55
N GLN A 193 -4.41 34.96 30.65
CA GLN A 193 -3.90 36.33 30.59
C GLN A 193 -4.93 37.34 30.08
N GLY A 194 -5.98 36.87 29.41
CA GLY A 194 -7.09 37.70 28.96
C GLY A 194 -7.66 37.25 27.62
N TRP A 195 -8.72 37.95 27.21
CA TRP A 195 -9.41 37.69 25.96
C TRP A 195 -8.69 38.33 24.76
N THR A 196 -8.70 37.62 23.62
CA THR A 196 -8.29 38.16 22.32
C THR A 196 -9.15 37.60 21.19
N CYS A 197 -9.19 38.27 20.03
CA CYS A 197 -9.88 37.75 18.86
C CYS A 197 -9.10 36.56 18.27
N LEU A 198 -9.78 35.43 18.05
CA LEU A 198 -9.18 34.21 17.49
C LEU A 198 -9.41 34.06 15.98
N LYS A 199 -9.95 35.10 15.33
CA LYS A 199 -10.18 35.12 13.87
C LYS A 199 -8.95 35.69 13.18
N HIS A 200 -8.15 34.83 12.57
CA HIS A 200 -6.83 35.21 12.00
C HIS A 200 -6.85 36.20 10.84
N ASP A 201 -8.02 36.48 10.27
CA ASP A 201 -8.26 37.48 9.22
C ASP A 201 -8.76 38.82 9.80
N CYS A 202 -8.84 38.95 11.12
CA CYS A 202 -9.31 40.16 11.80
C CYS A 202 -8.12 41.02 12.23
N ASP A 203 -8.27 42.34 12.13
CA ASP A 203 -7.27 43.32 12.60
C ASP A 203 -7.02 43.22 14.12
N ASP A 204 -8.02 42.80 14.91
CA ASP A 204 -7.90 42.58 16.35
C ASP A 204 -7.34 41.18 16.72
N TYR A 205 -6.89 40.39 15.75
CA TYR A 205 -6.28 39.09 16.01
C TYR A 205 -5.03 39.24 16.89
N TYR A 206 -5.05 38.69 18.10
CA TYR A 206 -3.97 38.81 19.11
C TYR A 206 -3.60 40.25 19.53
N SER A 207 -4.33 41.29 19.08
CA SER A 207 -3.98 42.68 19.33
C SER A 207 -3.97 43.03 20.83
N THR A 208 -4.95 42.51 21.57
CA THR A 208 -5.09 42.72 23.02
C THR A 208 -4.02 42.03 23.87
N LEU A 209 -3.25 41.10 23.29
CA LEU A 209 -2.16 40.37 23.95
C LEU A 209 -0.80 40.70 23.32
N ALA A 210 -0.73 41.66 22.38
CA ALA A 210 0.46 41.95 21.60
C ALA A 210 1.63 42.44 22.48
N ASP A 211 1.37 43.38 23.40
CA ASP A 211 2.39 43.89 24.33
C ASP A 211 2.95 42.75 25.19
N LEU A 212 2.08 41.90 25.72
CA LEU A 212 2.48 40.75 26.54
C LEU A 212 3.37 39.78 25.74
N LEU A 213 2.95 39.43 24.51
CA LEU A 213 3.70 38.53 23.63
C LEU A 213 5.04 39.12 23.16
N ALA A 214 5.15 40.45 23.07
CA ALA A 214 6.42 41.11 22.76
C ALA A 214 7.44 41.00 23.90
N HIS A 215 6.98 40.94 25.16
CA HIS A 215 7.85 40.82 26.34
C HIS A 215 8.17 39.36 26.68
N ASP A 216 7.16 38.49 26.67
CA ASP A 216 7.32 37.04 26.88
C ASP A 216 6.51 36.24 25.85
N PRO A 217 7.15 35.85 24.75
CA PRO A 217 6.61 34.97 23.72
C PRO A 217 5.89 33.69 24.19
N LYS A 218 6.27 33.18 25.37
CA LYS A 218 5.86 31.87 25.87
C LYS A 218 4.90 31.95 27.06
N CYS A 219 4.54 33.16 27.49
CA CYS A 219 3.72 33.35 28.69
C CYS A 219 2.28 32.86 28.58
N LEU A 220 1.76 32.57 27.36
CA LEU A 220 0.36 32.19 27.19
C LEU A 220 0.06 30.83 27.80
N VAL A 221 -0.99 30.78 28.62
CA VAL A 221 -1.45 29.55 29.28
C VAL A 221 -2.96 29.46 29.10
N TYR A 222 -3.47 28.28 28.76
CA TYR A 222 -4.91 28.07 28.67
C TYR A 222 -5.60 28.30 30.02
N SER A 223 -6.78 28.91 29.97
CA SER A 223 -7.60 29.14 31.16
C SER A 223 -8.16 27.83 31.71
N ASP A 224 -8.30 27.74 33.04
CA ASP A 224 -8.87 26.56 33.69
C ASP A 224 -10.32 26.32 33.23
N ALA A 225 -11.05 27.40 32.90
CA ALA A 225 -12.37 27.33 32.30
C ALA A 225 -12.33 26.62 30.94
N PHE A 226 -11.37 26.94 30.05
CA PHE A 226 -11.26 26.32 28.73
C PHE A 226 -10.85 24.84 28.79
N ILE A 227 -9.89 24.49 29.65
CA ILE A 227 -9.44 23.11 29.83
C ILE A 227 -10.57 22.24 30.40
N ASN A 228 -11.27 22.75 31.42
CA ASN A 228 -12.27 21.96 32.15
C ASN A 228 -13.69 22.09 31.59
N HIS A 229 -13.94 22.95 30.61
CA HIS A 229 -15.24 23.03 29.93
C HIS A 229 -15.64 21.69 29.31
N ARG A 230 -16.93 21.36 29.33
CA ARG A 230 -17.49 20.14 28.73
C ARG A 230 -18.77 20.45 27.99
N ASN A 231 -18.96 19.82 26.83
CA ASN A 231 -20.13 19.96 25.98
C ASN A 231 -20.96 18.67 26.05
N SER A 232 -22.23 18.78 26.43
CA SER A 232 -23.15 17.65 26.31
C SER A 232 -23.41 17.36 24.83
N ASN A 233 -23.22 16.10 24.41
CA ASN A 233 -23.55 15.66 23.05
C ASN A 233 -24.19 14.26 23.05
N PRO A 234 -25.42 14.12 23.57
CA PRO A 234 -26.10 12.82 23.67
C PRO A 234 -26.28 12.14 22.31
N ALA A 235 -26.59 12.92 21.27
CA ALA A 235 -26.78 12.40 19.91
C ALA A 235 -25.51 11.74 19.33
N ALA A 236 -24.32 12.30 19.62
CA ALA A 236 -23.06 11.67 19.20
C ALA A 236 -22.77 10.40 20.00
N LEU A 237 -23.10 10.39 21.31
CA LEU A 237 -22.94 9.22 22.17
C LEU A 237 -23.79 8.03 21.67
N ASP A 238 -25.07 8.27 21.36
CA ASP A 238 -26.00 7.25 20.87
C ASP A 238 -25.60 6.67 19.50
N SER A 239 -24.80 7.40 18.72
CA SER A 239 -24.37 7.03 17.37
C SER A 239 -22.89 6.66 17.26
N LEU A 240 -22.20 6.46 18.39
CA LEU A 240 -20.78 6.09 18.39
C LEU A 240 -20.56 4.73 17.71
N PRO A 241 -19.65 4.64 16.74
CA PRO A 241 -19.22 3.35 16.22
C PRO A 241 -18.33 2.61 17.24
N SER A 242 -18.18 1.30 17.06
CA SER A 242 -17.22 0.51 17.85
C SER A 242 -15.77 0.91 17.53
N LEU A 243 -14.92 1.02 18.57
CA LEU A 243 -13.47 1.16 18.41
C LEU A 243 -12.86 -0.10 17.76
N THR A 244 -13.43 -1.26 18.08
CA THR A 244 -13.02 -2.56 17.57
C THR A 244 -13.89 -2.94 16.38
N PRO A 245 -13.40 -2.83 15.13
CA PRO A 245 -14.16 -3.26 13.97
C PRO A 245 -14.38 -4.77 14.01
N THR A 246 -15.57 -5.20 13.60
CA THR A 246 -15.89 -6.62 13.45
C THR A 246 -14.97 -7.22 12.39
N ILE A 247 -14.39 -8.39 12.71
CA ILE A 247 -13.64 -9.16 11.71
C ILE A 247 -14.62 -9.57 10.61
N PRO A 248 -14.36 -9.22 9.33
CA PRO A 248 -15.26 -9.59 8.24
C PRO A 248 -15.62 -11.07 8.28
N ASP A 249 -16.89 -11.37 8.01
CA ASP A 249 -17.29 -12.75 7.81
C ASP A 249 -16.73 -13.23 6.47
N LEU A 250 -15.65 -13.99 6.55
CA LEU A 250 -14.92 -14.52 5.40
C LEU A 250 -15.72 -15.60 4.65
N LEU A 251 -16.86 -16.02 5.21
CA LEU A 251 -17.79 -16.97 4.61
C LEU A 251 -19.13 -16.33 4.24
N ALA A 252 -19.21 -14.98 4.26
CA ALA A 252 -20.41 -14.27 3.88
C ALA A 252 -20.88 -14.67 2.47
N LEU A 253 -22.20 -14.77 2.28
CA LEU A 253 -22.80 -15.12 0.99
C LEU A 253 -22.31 -14.17 -0.11
N GLY A 254 -21.68 -14.73 -1.15
CA GLY A 254 -21.12 -13.97 -2.28
C GLY A 254 -19.66 -13.53 -2.11
N SER A 255 -19.05 -13.71 -0.94
CA SER A 255 -17.59 -13.59 -0.78
C SER A 255 -16.91 -14.86 -1.28
N HIS A 256 -15.72 -14.70 -1.87
CA HIS A 256 -14.85 -15.84 -2.15
C HIS A 256 -13.65 -15.90 -1.20
N GLY A 257 -13.50 -14.92 -0.31
CA GLY A 257 -12.32 -14.78 0.54
C GLY A 257 -11.12 -14.18 -0.20
N THR A 258 -11.32 -13.50 -1.33
CA THR A 258 -10.32 -12.66 -2.03
C THR A 258 -10.82 -11.27 -2.42
N ASP A 259 -12.05 -10.95 -2.08
CA ASP A 259 -12.65 -9.63 -2.20
C ASP A 259 -11.93 -8.59 -1.32
N LEU A 260 -12.23 -7.32 -1.56
CA LEU A 260 -11.65 -6.18 -0.86
C LEU A 260 -11.85 -6.22 0.65
N ALA A 261 -12.97 -6.77 1.15
CA ALA A 261 -13.22 -6.87 2.58
C ALA A 261 -12.31 -7.92 3.23
N SER A 262 -12.08 -9.06 2.54
CA SER A 262 -11.17 -10.12 2.97
C SER A 262 -9.68 -9.69 3.01
N ARG A 263 -9.34 -8.58 2.33
CA ARG A 263 -7.98 -8.01 2.26
C ARG A 263 -7.60 -7.21 3.50
N CYS A 264 -8.57 -6.73 4.27
CA CYS A 264 -8.32 -5.88 5.43
C CYS A 264 -7.55 -6.62 6.54
N GLY A 265 -6.84 -5.84 7.34
CA GLY A 265 -6.32 -6.30 8.62
C GLY A 265 -7.47 -6.57 9.60
N PHE A 266 -7.13 -6.93 10.83
CA PHE A 266 -8.12 -7.24 11.86
C PHE A 266 -7.64 -6.84 13.25
N VAL A 267 -8.57 -6.48 14.13
CA VAL A 267 -8.28 -6.35 15.55
C VAL A 267 -8.47 -7.72 16.21
N CYS A 268 -7.45 -8.20 16.91
CA CYS A 268 -7.49 -9.49 17.58
C CYS A 268 -8.54 -9.48 18.70
N PRO A 269 -9.50 -10.42 18.70
CA PRO A 269 -10.58 -10.41 19.68
C PRO A 269 -10.10 -10.84 21.08
N THR A 270 -8.93 -11.48 21.17
CA THR A 270 -8.35 -11.95 22.43
C THR A 270 -7.52 -10.87 23.13
N CYS A 271 -6.74 -10.08 22.39
CA CYS A 271 -5.78 -9.15 22.99
C CYS A 271 -5.90 -7.69 22.52
N GLY A 272 -6.78 -7.35 21.59
CA GLY A 272 -6.95 -5.98 21.08
C GLY A 272 -5.85 -5.51 20.10
N CYS A 273 -4.85 -6.34 19.80
CA CYS A 273 -3.81 -5.98 18.82
C CYS A 273 -4.43 -5.82 17.42
N ALA A 274 -4.25 -4.67 16.79
CA ALA A 274 -4.54 -4.38 15.40
C ALA A 274 -3.43 -4.95 14.51
N ASN A 275 -3.80 -5.92 13.66
CA ASN A 275 -2.88 -6.74 12.88
C ASN A 275 -3.06 -6.48 11.39
N ARG A 276 -1.95 -6.56 10.66
CA ARG A 276 -1.95 -6.56 9.19
C ARG A 276 -2.40 -7.92 8.67
N ARG A 277 -2.96 -7.95 7.46
CA ARG A 277 -3.22 -9.23 6.77
C ARG A 277 -1.91 -9.72 6.17
N VAL A 278 -1.22 -10.65 6.84
CA VAL A 278 0.09 -11.15 6.38
C VAL A 278 -0.03 -12.42 5.53
N PHE A 279 -0.84 -13.39 5.96
CA PHE A 279 -0.93 -14.70 5.33
C PHE A 279 -2.12 -14.79 4.36
N TRP A 280 -1.94 -15.58 3.29
CA TRP A 280 -2.97 -15.75 2.28
C TRP A 280 -4.23 -16.40 2.84
N ASN A 281 -4.11 -17.49 3.59
CA ASN A 281 -5.21 -18.37 4.00
C ASN A 281 -5.57 -18.28 5.49
N ARG A 282 -4.99 -17.35 6.25
CA ARG A 282 -5.24 -17.19 7.69
C ARG A 282 -4.98 -15.78 8.20
N LEU A 283 -5.63 -15.46 9.31
CA LEU A 283 -5.37 -14.30 10.15
C LEU A 283 -4.55 -14.77 11.35
N VAL A 284 -3.42 -14.12 11.61
CA VAL A 284 -2.52 -14.45 12.74
C VAL A 284 -2.27 -13.16 13.50
N CYS A 285 -2.40 -13.21 14.82
CA CYS A 285 -2.06 -12.06 15.65
C CYS A 285 -0.56 -11.79 15.59
N GLU A 286 -0.17 -10.53 15.37
CA GLU A 286 1.24 -10.12 15.36
C GLU A 286 1.80 -9.88 16.77
N ASN A 287 0.96 -9.96 17.82
CA ASN A 287 1.41 -9.95 19.21
C ASN A 287 2.02 -11.31 19.57
N GLN A 288 3.31 -11.34 19.88
CA GLN A 288 4.04 -12.58 20.22
C GLN A 288 3.52 -13.27 21.49
N ALA A 289 2.84 -12.54 22.37
CA ALA A 289 2.21 -13.09 23.57
C ALA A 289 0.78 -13.61 23.32
N CYS A 290 0.29 -13.60 22.07
CA CYS A 290 -1.04 -14.04 21.68
C CYS A 290 -0.94 -15.12 20.61
N ASP A 291 -1.62 -16.24 20.82
CA ASP A 291 -1.66 -17.39 19.91
C ASP A 291 -2.87 -17.37 18.97
N TYR A 292 -3.63 -16.27 18.93
CA TYR A 292 -4.82 -16.16 18.11
C TYR A 292 -4.51 -16.37 16.61
N VAL A 293 -5.13 -17.42 16.06
CA VAL A 293 -5.14 -17.73 14.64
C VAL A 293 -6.58 -18.00 14.21
N ARG A 294 -7.01 -17.39 13.10
CA ARG A 294 -8.29 -17.69 12.46
C ARG A 294 -8.05 -18.11 11.02
N VAL A 295 -8.53 -19.30 10.66
CA VAL A 295 -8.51 -19.77 9.28
C VAL A 295 -9.35 -18.83 8.42
N ALA A 296 -8.80 -18.47 7.26
CA ALA A 296 -9.45 -17.64 6.26
C ALA A 296 -9.54 -18.45 4.96
N GLN A 297 -10.42 -19.45 4.99
CA GLN A 297 -10.58 -20.38 3.88
C GLN A 297 -11.00 -19.64 2.61
N MET A 298 -10.38 -20.04 1.51
CA MET A 298 -10.75 -19.59 0.18
C MET A 298 -11.96 -20.41 -0.27
N LEU A 299 -13.06 -19.74 -0.58
CA LEU A 299 -14.22 -20.42 -1.17
C LEU A 299 -13.97 -20.61 -2.67
N PRO A 300 -14.54 -21.66 -3.29
CA PRO A 300 -14.36 -21.92 -4.72
C PRO A 300 -14.63 -20.67 -5.57
N TYR A 301 -13.75 -20.41 -6.53
CA TYR A 301 -13.92 -19.33 -7.52
C TYR A 301 -14.38 -19.94 -8.84
N SER A 302 -15.61 -19.64 -9.25
CA SER A 302 -16.18 -20.29 -10.44
C SER A 302 -15.53 -19.79 -11.73
N LEU A 303 -15.36 -20.70 -12.70
CA LEU A 303 -14.91 -20.32 -14.05
C LEU A 303 -15.87 -19.33 -14.71
N SER A 304 -17.18 -19.42 -14.44
CA SER A 304 -18.17 -18.46 -14.94
C SER A 304 -17.86 -17.02 -14.51
N LYS A 305 -17.34 -16.83 -13.29
CA LYS A 305 -16.94 -15.51 -12.80
C LYS A 305 -15.70 -15.01 -13.54
N ILE A 306 -14.74 -15.89 -13.83
CA ILE A 306 -13.58 -15.56 -14.67
C ILE A 306 -14.02 -15.17 -16.08
N ASP A 307 -15.02 -15.84 -16.65
CA ASP A 307 -15.57 -15.50 -17.97
C ASP A 307 -16.24 -14.11 -17.97
N GLU A 308 -17.01 -13.78 -16.93
CA GLU A 308 -17.59 -12.43 -16.76
C GLU A 308 -16.50 -11.36 -16.64
N GLU A 309 -15.43 -11.64 -15.90
CA GLU A 309 -14.27 -10.74 -15.78
C GLU A 309 -13.53 -10.58 -17.11
N ASN A 310 -13.42 -11.64 -17.92
CA ASN A 310 -12.85 -11.58 -19.26
C ASN A 310 -13.65 -10.67 -20.20
N VAL A 311 -14.98 -10.76 -20.16
CA VAL A 311 -15.86 -9.84 -20.91
C VAL A 311 -15.66 -8.39 -20.46
N ASN A 312 -15.48 -8.17 -19.16
CA ASN A 312 -15.20 -6.85 -18.63
C ASN A 312 -13.82 -6.32 -19.08
N LEU A 313 -12.79 -7.16 -19.05
CA LEU A 313 -11.46 -6.82 -19.56
C LEU A 313 -11.53 -6.40 -21.04
N ASP A 314 -12.22 -7.18 -21.88
CA ASP A 314 -12.33 -6.90 -23.31
C ASP A 314 -13.03 -5.54 -23.56
N ARG A 315 -14.06 -5.20 -22.76
CA ARG A 315 -14.71 -3.88 -22.77
C ARG A 315 -13.75 -2.76 -22.37
N ILE A 316 -12.96 -2.95 -21.32
CA ILE A 316 -11.96 -1.97 -20.86
C ILE A 316 -10.94 -1.70 -21.95
N LEU A 317 -10.41 -2.76 -22.58
CA LEU A 317 -9.42 -2.65 -23.65
C LEU A 317 -9.98 -1.98 -24.90
N ALA A 318 -11.21 -2.31 -25.31
CA ALA A 318 -11.87 -1.66 -26.43
C ALA A 318 -11.99 -0.14 -26.22
N LYS A 319 -12.39 0.29 -25.01
CA LYS A 319 -12.47 1.71 -24.64
C LYS A 319 -11.10 2.38 -24.59
N ARG A 320 -10.06 1.69 -24.09
CA ARG A 320 -8.70 2.25 -24.02
C ARG A 320 -8.09 2.43 -25.41
N ARG A 321 -8.29 1.48 -26.32
CA ARG A 321 -7.82 1.58 -27.72
C ARG A 321 -8.42 2.80 -28.43
N SER A 322 -9.73 3.02 -28.28
CA SER A 322 -10.38 4.19 -28.89
C SER A 322 -9.96 5.53 -28.30
N THR A 323 -9.53 5.55 -27.03
CA THR A 323 -9.19 6.80 -26.31
C THR A 323 -7.70 7.16 -26.38
N ASN A 324 -6.82 6.15 -26.31
CA ASN A 324 -5.39 6.37 -26.02
C ASN A 324 -4.45 5.99 -27.16
N GLY A 325 -4.94 5.34 -28.24
CA GLY A 325 -4.08 4.88 -29.34
C GLY A 325 -2.97 3.90 -28.91
N VAL A 326 -3.13 3.24 -27.76
CA VAL A 326 -2.12 2.27 -27.30
C VAL A 326 -2.26 1.02 -28.16
N ASN A 327 -1.12 0.52 -28.63
CA ASN A 327 -1.00 -0.50 -29.67
C ASN A 327 -1.39 -0.01 -31.08
N THR A 328 -1.46 1.31 -31.37
CA THR A 328 -1.78 1.83 -32.73
C THR A 328 -0.69 2.69 -33.37
N ASP A 329 0.47 2.90 -32.74
CA ASP A 329 1.49 3.87 -33.21
C ASP A 329 2.92 3.26 -33.39
N VAL A 330 3.48 3.52 -34.58
CA VAL A 330 4.89 3.55 -35.05
C VAL A 330 5.69 2.23 -35.22
N PHE A 331 5.31 1.09 -34.62
CA PHE A 331 6.02 -0.19 -34.90
C PHE A 331 5.41 -1.04 -36.03
N GLU A 332 4.29 -0.62 -36.61
CA GLU A 332 3.52 -1.42 -37.57
C GLU A 332 3.92 -1.25 -39.05
N ALA A 333 4.80 -0.30 -39.42
CA ALA A 333 4.95 0.08 -40.83
C ALA A 333 6.22 -0.41 -41.56
N GLU A 334 7.29 -0.80 -40.86
CA GLU A 334 8.56 -1.17 -41.54
C GLU A 334 9.23 -2.47 -41.06
N ILE A 335 8.68 -3.11 -40.04
CA ILE A 335 9.04 -4.50 -39.72
C ILE A 335 7.86 -5.33 -40.17
N ASP A 336 8.01 -6.01 -41.30
CA ASP A 336 7.04 -6.98 -41.81
C ASP A 336 6.87 -8.12 -40.80
N MET A 337 6.01 -7.89 -39.81
CA MET A 337 5.76 -8.78 -38.70
C MET A 337 4.27 -8.73 -38.37
N PHE A 338 3.48 -9.17 -39.36
CA PHE A 338 2.07 -9.51 -39.28
C PHE A 338 1.56 -9.75 -37.84
N ALA A 339 0.58 -8.98 -37.38
CA ALA A 339 -0.25 -9.29 -36.22
C ALA A 339 -1.60 -8.57 -36.32
N SER A 340 -2.63 -9.23 -36.84
CA SER A 340 -4.00 -8.94 -36.44
C SER A 340 -4.34 -9.82 -35.22
N VAL A 341 -5.12 -9.25 -34.30
CA VAL A 341 -5.28 -9.61 -32.88
C VAL A 341 -5.93 -10.98 -32.59
N LEU A 342 -5.95 -11.91 -33.54
CA LEU A 342 -6.38 -13.31 -33.36
C LEU A 342 -5.39 -14.22 -34.11
N ASN A 343 -4.78 -15.18 -33.41
CA ASN A 343 -3.81 -16.20 -33.90
C ASN A 343 -2.36 -15.77 -34.19
N ARG A 344 -1.53 -15.37 -33.20
CA ARG A 344 -0.06 -15.51 -33.35
C ARG A 344 0.70 -15.90 -32.07
N ASN A 345 1.62 -16.84 -32.27
CA ASN A 345 2.38 -17.57 -31.25
C ASN A 345 3.67 -16.84 -30.75
N CYS A 346 4.04 -15.64 -31.22
CA CYS A 346 5.23 -14.88 -30.77
C CYS A 346 5.20 -13.39 -31.21
N ILE A 347 5.65 -12.44 -30.36
CA ILE A 347 5.87 -11.01 -30.70
C ILE A 347 7.37 -10.67 -30.51
N THR A 348 8.04 -10.07 -31.50
CA THR A 348 9.44 -9.62 -31.37
C THR A 348 9.47 -8.15 -30.94
N MET A 349 10.30 -7.78 -29.96
CA MET A 349 10.45 -6.38 -29.53
C MET A 349 11.77 -5.79 -30.04
N ALA A 350 11.69 -4.74 -30.86
CA ALA A 350 12.85 -4.07 -31.47
C ALA A 350 13.14 -2.70 -30.84
N ASN A 351 14.39 -2.24 -30.94
CA ASN A 351 14.79 -0.91 -30.48
C ASN A 351 15.73 -0.21 -31.49
N ASN A 352 15.73 1.12 -31.47
CA ASN A 352 16.36 2.01 -32.46
C ASN A 352 17.69 2.64 -31.98
N PHE A 353 18.55 1.87 -31.31
CA PHE A 353 19.85 2.39 -30.88
C PHE A 353 20.97 1.84 -31.77
N GLU A 354 21.10 2.42 -32.96
CA GLU A 354 22.35 2.91 -33.55
C GLU A 354 22.13 3.19 -35.05
N VAL A 355 22.30 4.47 -35.41
CA VAL A 355 22.45 5.03 -36.77
C VAL A 355 22.14 4.04 -37.92
N GLY A 356 20.88 4.01 -38.37
CA GLY A 356 20.52 3.43 -39.66
C GLY A 356 19.49 2.28 -39.70
N GLY A 357 18.81 1.91 -38.59
CA GLY A 357 17.69 0.94 -38.63
C GLY A 357 17.26 0.33 -37.27
N TYR A 358 16.24 -0.55 -37.30
CA TYR A 358 15.75 -1.31 -36.14
C TYR A 358 16.70 -2.49 -35.81
N ARG A 359 17.17 -2.59 -34.55
CA ARG A 359 17.93 -3.76 -34.05
C ARG A 359 17.09 -4.55 -33.03
N PRO A 360 16.88 -5.86 -33.22
CA PRO A 360 16.19 -6.67 -32.23
C PRO A 360 17.01 -6.78 -30.94
N ILE A 361 16.40 -6.46 -29.81
CA ILE A 361 17.05 -6.54 -28.49
C ILE A 361 16.45 -7.63 -27.60
N GLY A 362 15.38 -8.27 -28.08
CA GLY A 362 14.68 -9.34 -27.40
C GLY A 362 13.31 -9.62 -28.04
N SER A 363 12.53 -10.46 -27.38
CA SER A 363 11.18 -10.81 -27.78
C SER A 363 10.24 -10.91 -26.58
N PHE A 364 8.95 -10.80 -26.87
CA PHE A 364 7.85 -11.05 -25.96
C PHE A 364 6.91 -12.06 -26.63
N THR A 365 6.91 -13.31 -26.19
CA THR A 365 6.06 -14.36 -26.75
C THR A 365 4.82 -14.53 -25.87
N LEU A 366 3.63 -14.55 -26.47
CA LEU A 366 2.38 -14.86 -25.78
C LEU A 366 1.84 -16.20 -26.29
N PHE A 367 1.59 -17.12 -25.37
CA PHE A 367 0.88 -18.37 -25.61
C PHE A 367 -0.54 -18.22 -25.04
N ILE A 368 -1.52 -18.23 -25.94
CA ILE A 368 -2.92 -18.05 -25.58
C ILE A 368 -3.52 -19.44 -25.32
N SER A 369 -4.12 -19.63 -24.16
CA SER A 369 -4.77 -20.89 -23.82
C SER A 369 -6.20 -20.97 -24.37
N THR A 370 -6.65 -22.18 -24.66
CA THR A 370 -8.03 -22.48 -25.05
C THR A 370 -8.78 -23.18 -23.92
N PRO A 371 -10.12 -23.21 -23.93
CA PRO A 371 -10.90 -24.00 -22.97
C PRO A 371 -10.47 -25.48 -22.89
N GLU A 372 -10.08 -26.07 -24.03
CA GLU A 372 -9.62 -27.46 -24.11
C GLU A 372 -8.27 -27.63 -23.39
N ILE A 373 -7.29 -26.75 -23.64
CA ILE A 373 -5.99 -26.76 -22.96
C ILE A 373 -6.18 -26.54 -21.45
N ASN A 374 -7.05 -25.60 -21.07
CA ASN A 374 -7.37 -25.30 -19.68
C ASN A 374 -7.94 -26.52 -18.94
N ALA A 375 -8.78 -27.31 -19.61
CA ALA A 375 -9.48 -28.46 -19.04
C ALA A 375 -8.67 -29.77 -19.04
N MET A 376 -7.50 -29.82 -19.69
CA MET A 376 -6.66 -31.02 -19.71
C MET A 376 -6.29 -31.50 -18.29
N PRO A 377 -6.00 -32.80 -18.09
CA PRO A 377 -5.38 -33.28 -16.86
C PRO A 377 -4.11 -32.48 -16.53
N ASN A 378 -3.95 -32.05 -15.28
CA ASN A 378 -2.88 -31.14 -14.86
C ASN A 378 -2.85 -29.81 -15.66
N GLY A 379 -3.99 -29.42 -16.22
CA GLY A 379 -4.22 -28.17 -16.95
C GLY A 379 -4.31 -26.95 -16.05
N PRO A 380 -4.30 -25.74 -16.62
CA PRO A 380 -4.55 -24.48 -15.92
C PRO A 380 -5.71 -24.50 -14.93
N THR A 381 -6.86 -25.09 -15.31
CA THR A 381 -8.03 -25.16 -14.41
C THR A 381 -7.75 -26.03 -13.19
N TYR A 382 -7.10 -27.19 -13.38
CA TYR A 382 -6.70 -28.06 -12.27
C TYR A 382 -5.71 -27.33 -11.34
N MET A 383 -4.67 -26.71 -11.91
CA MET A 383 -3.66 -25.98 -11.12
C MET A 383 -4.28 -24.82 -10.33
N PHE A 384 -5.18 -24.06 -10.94
CA PHE A 384 -5.90 -22.99 -10.27
C PHE A 384 -6.72 -23.51 -9.09
N ASN A 385 -7.55 -24.53 -9.31
CA ASN A 385 -8.38 -25.13 -8.27
C ASN A 385 -7.53 -25.71 -7.11
N GLU A 386 -6.37 -26.28 -7.43
CA GLU A 386 -5.48 -26.83 -6.40
C GLU A 386 -4.85 -25.72 -5.56
N LEU A 387 -4.42 -24.61 -6.18
CA LEU A 387 -3.90 -23.43 -5.48
C LEU A 387 -4.94 -22.76 -4.54
N GLU A 388 -6.23 -22.99 -4.75
CA GLU A 388 -7.26 -22.55 -3.81
C GLU A 388 -7.29 -23.39 -2.52
N ARG A 389 -6.88 -24.66 -2.61
CA ARG A 389 -7.04 -25.66 -1.54
C ARG A 389 -5.78 -25.84 -0.72
N VAL A 390 -4.61 -25.76 -1.36
CA VAL A 390 -3.33 -26.06 -0.72
C VAL A 390 -2.60 -24.81 -0.24
N ASP A 391 -1.96 -24.89 0.93
CA ASP A 391 -1.08 -23.83 1.42
C ASP A 391 0.33 -24.00 0.85
N ILE A 392 0.63 -23.29 -0.24
CA ILE A 392 1.98 -23.25 -0.78
C ILE A 392 2.92 -22.30 0.00
N GLY A 393 2.39 -21.52 0.96
CA GLY A 393 3.16 -20.58 1.78
C GLY A 393 3.04 -19.11 1.40
N LEU A 394 2.01 -18.74 0.63
CA LEU A 394 1.81 -17.35 0.19
C LEU A 394 1.66 -16.40 1.39
N LYS A 395 2.55 -15.40 1.47
CA LYS A 395 2.49 -14.32 2.46
C LYS A 395 2.90 -12.98 1.86
N ARG A 396 2.41 -11.89 2.45
CA ARG A 396 2.91 -10.55 2.17
C ARG A 396 4.24 -10.35 2.88
N ASN A 397 5.16 -9.69 2.20
CA ASN A 397 6.51 -9.45 2.71
C ASN A 397 6.76 -7.96 2.85
N THR A 398 7.76 -7.63 3.66
CA THR A 398 8.09 -6.28 4.10
C THR A 398 8.81 -5.54 2.97
N VAL A 399 8.25 -4.42 2.51
CA VAL A 399 8.86 -3.62 1.44
C VAL A 399 10.13 -2.95 1.97
N ALA A 400 11.21 -2.98 1.20
CA ALA A 400 12.49 -2.42 1.63
C ALA A 400 12.39 -0.92 2.00
N GLY A 401 13.09 -0.52 3.07
CA GLY A 401 13.32 0.90 3.42
C GLY A 401 12.43 1.51 4.51
N GLY A 402 11.63 0.73 5.25
CA GLY A 402 10.90 1.20 6.44
C GLY A 402 11.59 0.80 7.74
N THR A 403 11.52 1.64 8.78
CA THR A 403 11.78 1.17 10.17
C THR A 403 10.66 0.23 10.61
N LEU A 404 10.86 -0.57 11.65
CA LEU A 404 9.87 -1.57 12.13
C LEU A 404 8.46 -0.97 12.37
N GLN A 405 8.39 0.30 12.79
CA GLN A 405 7.12 1.02 13.02
C GLN A 405 6.42 1.48 11.73
N TYR A 406 7.19 1.85 10.69
CA TYR A 406 6.70 2.34 9.39
C TYR A 406 6.81 1.30 8.27
N GLU A 407 7.03 0.04 8.64
CA GLU A 407 7.19 -1.07 7.71
C GLU A 407 5.90 -1.30 6.91
N GLY A 408 5.99 -1.07 5.61
CA GLY A 408 4.94 -1.41 4.65
C GLY A 408 5.05 -2.87 4.21
N LEU A 409 3.92 -3.49 3.94
CA LEU A 409 3.86 -4.82 3.30
C LEU A 409 3.57 -4.69 1.81
N SER A 410 4.06 -5.63 1.00
CA SER A 410 3.69 -5.79 -0.42
C SER A 410 2.17 -5.81 -0.58
N ARG A 411 1.61 -5.43 -1.74
CA ARG A 411 0.15 -5.57 -1.92
C ARG A 411 -0.23 -7.03 -2.14
N HIS A 412 0.45 -7.68 -3.08
CA HIS A 412 0.33 -9.09 -3.40
C HIS A 412 1.01 -9.99 -2.35
N PHE A 413 0.62 -11.26 -2.37
CA PHE A 413 1.22 -12.33 -1.57
C PHE A 413 2.20 -13.12 -2.42
N GLN A 414 3.28 -13.61 -1.84
CA GLN A 414 4.33 -14.29 -2.61
C GLN A 414 5.01 -15.40 -1.83
N GLN A 415 5.49 -16.40 -2.57
CA GLN A 415 6.38 -17.47 -2.12
C GLN A 415 7.35 -17.79 -3.25
N ASN A 416 8.65 -17.80 -2.95
CA ASN A 416 9.69 -18.20 -3.89
C ASN A 416 9.97 -19.70 -3.74
N PHE A 417 10.14 -20.39 -4.85
CA PHE A 417 10.62 -21.76 -4.93
C PHE A 417 11.88 -21.81 -5.78
N GLY A 418 12.84 -22.65 -5.40
CA GLY A 418 14.10 -22.77 -6.12
C GLY A 418 15.19 -21.81 -5.61
N ALA A 419 16.03 -21.37 -6.53
CA ALA A 419 17.11 -20.44 -6.27
C ALA A 419 16.59 -19.13 -5.66
N LYS A 420 17.23 -18.70 -4.57
CA LYS A 420 16.91 -17.44 -3.91
C LYS A 420 17.50 -16.29 -4.71
N TYR A 421 16.70 -15.27 -5.00
CA TYR A 421 17.21 -14.00 -5.48
C TYR A 421 16.37 -12.83 -4.91
N LYS A 422 16.93 -11.62 -4.94
CA LYS A 422 16.37 -10.45 -4.26
C LYS A 422 15.62 -9.56 -5.24
N PHE A 423 14.29 -9.58 -5.20
CA PHE A 423 13.45 -8.70 -6.02
C PHE A 423 12.74 -7.64 -5.15
N GLY A 424 13.36 -6.48 -4.89
CA GLY A 424 12.78 -5.33 -4.16
C GLY A 424 12.30 -5.56 -2.70
N VAL A 425 12.17 -6.82 -2.28
CA VAL A 425 11.60 -7.36 -1.04
C VAL A 425 12.35 -8.66 -0.74
N SER A 426 12.70 -8.92 0.52
CA SER A 426 13.29 -10.20 0.89
C SER A 426 12.19 -11.26 0.99
N VAL A 427 12.30 -12.34 0.19
CA VAL A 427 11.38 -13.48 0.22
C VAL A 427 12.15 -14.70 0.71
N GLN A 428 11.58 -15.44 1.66
CA GLN A 428 12.11 -16.75 2.02
C GLN A 428 11.87 -17.72 0.85
N SER A 429 12.92 -18.38 0.36
CA SER A 429 12.81 -19.40 -0.68
C SER A 429 12.69 -20.79 -0.07
N LYS A 430 11.83 -21.62 -0.65
CA LYS A 430 11.78 -23.08 -0.42
C LYS A 430 12.51 -23.79 -1.56
N GLY A 431 13.10 -24.94 -1.32
CA GLY A 431 13.63 -25.76 -2.43
C GLY A 431 12.52 -26.31 -3.32
N PHE A 432 12.82 -26.65 -4.58
CA PHE A 432 11.83 -27.34 -5.43
C PHE A 432 11.46 -28.73 -4.91
N ASN A 433 12.31 -29.35 -4.10
CA ASN A 433 12.01 -30.60 -3.38
C ASN A 433 10.91 -30.43 -2.31
N GLU A 434 10.69 -29.22 -1.81
CA GLU A 434 9.62 -28.87 -0.86
C GLU A 434 8.38 -28.30 -1.56
N ALA A 435 8.43 -28.13 -2.88
CA ALA A 435 7.34 -27.53 -3.64
C ALA A 435 6.16 -28.49 -3.78
N HIS A 436 4.94 -27.98 -3.61
CA HIS A 436 3.74 -28.74 -3.93
C HIS A 436 3.72 -29.09 -5.43
N PRO A 437 3.23 -30.27 -5.86
CA PRO A 437 3.18 -30.69 -7.27
C PRO A 437 2.67 -29.63 -8.25
N VAL A 438 1.67 -28.84 -7.86
CA VAL A 438 1.12 -27.74 -8.68
C VAL A 438 2.16 -26.71 -9.10
N VAL A 439 3.17 -26.44 -8.26
CA VAL A 439 4.28 -25.54 -8.57
C VAL A 439 5.18 -26.15 -9.64
N LEU A 440 5.47 -27.44 -9.53
CA LEU A 440 6.29 -28.17 -10.51
C LEU A 440 5.57 -28.34 -11.85
N MET A 441 4.25 -28.52 -11.85
CA MET A 441 3.44 -28.52 -13.07
C MET A 441 3.52 -27.17 -13.81
N ALA A 442 3.42 -26.06 -13.06
CA ALA A 442 3.59 -24.73 -13.64
C ALA A 442 5.02 -24.54 -14.18
N LEU A 443 6.04 -24.95 -13.43
CA LEU A 443 7.44 -24.87 -13.84
C LEU A 443 7.69 -25.61 -15.17
N GLN A 444 7.22 -26.86 -15.30
CA GLN A 444 7.43 -27.66 -16.50
C GLN A 444 6.75 -27.03 -17.74
N ARG A 445 5.56 -26.45 -17.57
CA ARG A 445 4.88 -25.70 -18.64
C ARG A 445 5.68 -24.47 -19.07
N LEU A 446 6.25 -23.75 -18.11
CA LEU A 446 7.08 -22.57 -18.38
C LEU A 446 8.41 -22.92 -19.04
N ILE A 447 9.04 -24.05 -18.67
CA ILE A 447 10.22 -24.57 -19.37
C ILE A 447 9.90 -24.86 -20.84
N TRP A 448 8.78 -25.54 -21.10
CA TRP A 448 8.32 -25.78 -22.47
C TRP A 448 8.08 -24.47 -23.24
N ALA A 449 7.37 -23.51 -22.64
CA ALA A 449 7.05 -22.23 -23.26
C ALA A 449 8.32 -21.42 -23.55
N SER A 450 9.27 -21.42 -22.61
CA SER A 450 10.60 -20.82 -22.77
C SER A 450 11.33 -21.39 -23.98
N ASN A 451 11.42 -22.72 -24.08
CA ASN A 451 12.10 -23.38 -25.19
C ASN A 451 11.48 -23.02 -26.54
N ARG A 452 10.14 -23.04 -26.64
CA ARG A 452 9.42 -22.64 -27.87
C ARG A 452 9.63 -21.17 -28.23
N ALA A 453 9.64 -20.28 -27.24
CA ALA A 453 9.85 -18.84 -27.44
C ALA A 453 11.28 -18.53 -27.90
N VAL A 454 12.29 -19.19 -27.29
CA VAL A 454 13.70 -19.04 -27.67
C VAL A 454 13.94 -19.57 -29.08
N GLU A 455 13.35 -20.73 -29.44
CA GLU A 455 13.41 -21.27 -30.80
C GLU A 455 12.80 -20.31 -31.82
N ALA A 456 11.58 -19.82 -31.55
CA ALA A 456 10.91 -18.86 -32.42
C ALA A 456 11.73 -17.56 -32.59
N THR A 457 12.32 -17.06 -31.50
CA THR A 457 13.17 -15.86 -31.54
C THR A 457 14.43 -16.11 -32.35
N THR A 458 15.09 -17.25 -32.14
CA THR A 458 16.30 -17.64 -32.88
C THR A 458 16.03 -17.77 -34.38
N MET A 459 14.90 -18.39 -34.75
CA MET A 459 14.45 -18.48 -36.14
C MET A 459 14.19 -17.10 -36.75
N ALA A 460 13.54 -16.20 -36.02
CA ALA A 460 13.25 -14.84 -36.49
C ALA A 460 14.51 -13.99 -36.70
N LEU A 461 15.59 -14.30 -35.99
CA LEU A 461 16.88 -13.61 -36.09
C LEU A 461 17.88 -14.30 -37.04
N THR A 462 17.50 -15.46 -37.61
CA THR A 462 18.38 -16.21 -38.51
C THR A 462 18.69 -15.37 -39.76
N GLY A 463 19.99 -15.22 -40.06
CA GLY A 463 20.46 -14.41 -41.19
C GLY A 463 20.68 -12.93 -40.89
N GLN A 464 20.38 -12.46 -39.67
CA GLN A 464 20.77 -11.11 -39.24
C GLN A 464 22.23 -11.06 -38.80
N ALA A 465 22.87 -9.89 -39.00
CA ALA A 465 24.24 -9.68 -38.53
C ALA A 465 24.27 -9.74 -36.99
N HIS A 466 25.11 -10.63 -36.46
CA HIS A 466 25.28 -10.77 -35.01
C HIS A 466 25.78 -9.45 -34.39
N HIS A 467 25.19 -9.05 -33.28
CA HIS A 467 25.61 -7.88 -32.50
C HIS A 467 25.57 -8.19 -31.01
N GLU A 468 26.32 -7.43 -30.20
CA GLU A 468 26.52 -7.64 -28.75
C GLU A 468 25.24 -7.59 -27.89
N HIS A 469 24.11 -7.19 -28.47
CA HIS A 469 22.82 -7.05 -27.79
C HIS A 469 21.75 -8.01 -28.33
N MET A 470 22.12 -8.90 -29.26
CA MET A 470 21.21 -9.90 -29.81
C MET A 470 20.84 -10.88 -28.69
N PRO A 471 19.56 -11.28 -28.56
CA PRO A 471 19.17 -12.27 -27.56
C PRO A 471 19.90 -13.62 -27.83
N PRO A 472 20.28 -14.35 -26.77
CA PRO A 472 21.04 -15.58 -26.92
C PRO A 472 20.21 -16.67 -27.59
N THR A 473 20.83 -17.52 -28.40
CA THR A 473 20.12 -18.56 -29.16
C THR A 473 19.74 -19.79 -28.32
N MET A 474 20.19 -19.86 -27.07
CA MET A 474 19.80 -20.89 -26.11
C MET A 474 19.38 -20.26 -24.79
N GLY A 475 18.32 -20.81 -24.19
CA GLY A 475 17.91 -20.53 -22.82
C GLY A 475 18.58 -21.48 -21.83
N ASN A 476 18.71 -21.05 -20.58
CA ASN A 476 18.96 -21.96 -19.48
C ASN A 476 17.62 -22.47 -18.95
N ASP A 477 17.59 -23.72 -18.48
CA ASP A 477 16.45 -24.20 -17.71
C ASP A 477 16.24 -23.34 -16.47
N PHE A 478 14.99 -23.12 -16.11
CA PHE A 478 14.65 -22.34 -14.93
C PHE A 478 15.06 -23.06 -13.65
N ASN A 479 15.65 -22.32 -12.72
CA ASN A 479 15.99 -22.81 -11.39
C ASN A 479 15.25 -22.04 -10.29
N GLU A 480 14.31 -21.18 -10.66
CA GLU A 480 13.47 -20.39 -9.75
C GLU A 480 12.02 -20.30 -10.27
N LEU A 481 11.07 -20.28 -9.34
CA LEU A 481 9.68 -19.94 -9.58
C LEU A 481 9.13 -19.10 -8.43
N LEU A 482 8.73 -17.87 -8.74
CA LEU A 482 7.99 -16.97 -7.86
C LEU A 482 6.49 -17.17 -8.06
N ALA A 483 5.82 -17.69 -7.04
CA ALA A 483 4.37 -17.77 -6.98
C ALA A 483 3.82 -16.48 -6.38
N LEU A 484 2.92 -15.80 -7.08
CA LEU A 484 2.25 -14.59 -6.65
C LEU A 484 0.74 -14.82 -6.54
N GLY A 485 0.14 -14.46 -5.41
CA GLY A 485 -1.31 -14.43 -5.21
C GLY A 485 -1.82 -12.99 -5.15
N TYR A 486 -2.82 -12.68 -5.97
CA TYR A 486 -3.47 -11.39 -6.07
C TYR A 486 -4.91 -11.50 -5.59
N ARG A 487 -5.28 -10.60 -4.68
CA ARG A 487 -6.66 -10.34 -4.28
C ARG A 487 -7.22 -9.17 -5.08
N GLU A 488 -8.51 -8.90 -4.90
CA GLU A 488 -9.16 -7.74 -5.50
C GLU A 488 -8.36 -6.46 -5.26
N SER A 489 -8.14 -5.69 -6.32
CA SER A 489 -7.38 -4.42 -6.31
C SER A 489 -5.89 -4.52 -5.93
N ASP A 490 -5.32 -5.72 -5.78
CA ASP A 490 -3.86 -5.88 -5.73
C ASP A 490 -3.26 -5.62 -7.11
N SER A 491 -2.06 -5.06 -7.14
CA SER A 491 -1.34 -4.74 -8.37
C SER A 491 0.15 -4.62 -8.09
N ILE A 492 0.95 -4.77 -9.14
CA ILE A 492 2.38 -4.47 -9.11
C ILE A 492 2.63 -3.30 -10.03
N ARG A 493 3.28 -2.26 -9.50
CA ARG A 493 3.65 -1.06 -10.25
C ARG A 493 4.79 -1.37 -11.23
N PHE A 494 5.12 -0.40 -12.08
CA PHE A 494 6.24 -0.54 -13.01
C PHE A 494 7.54 -0.95 -12.29
N HIS A 495 8.14 -2.05 -12.76
CA HIS A 495 9.39 -2.66 -12.32
C HIS A 495 10.09 -3.34 -13.51
N ASP A 496 11.29 -3.87 -13.33
CA ASP A 496 12.01 -4.59 -14.38
C ASP A 496 12.67 -5.86 -13.82
N ASP A 497 12.96 -6.84 -14.68
CA ASP A 497 13.73 -8.06 -14.36
C ASP A 497 15.20 -7.91 -14.82
N GLY A 498 15.76 -6.69 -14.72
CA GLY A 498 17.10 -6.36 -15.21
C GLY A 498 18.23 -6.63 -14.19
N GLU A 499 17.96 -7.40 -13.13
CA GLU A 499 18.97 -7.74 -12.12
C GLU A 499 20.14 -8.53 -12.72
N LYS A 500 21.37 -8.22 -12.27
CA LYS A 500 22.60 -8.77 -12.84
C LYS A 500 22.68 -10.31 -12.77
N GLU A 501 22.10 -10.89 -11.72
CA GLU A 501 22.10 -12.34 -11.47
C GLU A 501 21.09 -13.09 -12.34
N LEU A 502 20.14 -12.42 -12.99
CA LEU A 502 19.13 -13.08 -13.81
C LEU A 502 19.67 -13.46 -15.19
N GLY A 503 19.16 -14.58 -15.69
CA GLY A 503 19.31 -15.02 -17.06
C GLY A 503 18.49 -14.17 -18.05
N PRO A 504 18.65 -14.43 -19.35
CA PRO A 504 18.00 -13.64 -20.40
C PRO A 504 16.49 -13.88 -20.52
N THR A 505 15.99 -14.99 -19.98
CA THR A 505 14.60 -15.44 -20.18
C THR A 505 13.80 -15.36 -18.88
N VAL A 506 12.62 -14.75 -18.97
CA VAL A 506 11.61 -14.72 -17.92
C VAL A 506 10.32 -15.25 -18.52
N ALA A 507 9.67 -16.20 -17.85
CA ALA A 507 8.38 -16.72 -18.29
C ALA A 507 7.34 -16.62 -17.17
N ALA A 508 6.08 -16.36 -17.50
CA ALA A 508 5.01 -16.32 -16.51
C ALA A 508 3.73 -16.99 -17.00
N LEU A 509 3.09 -17.77 -16.12
CA LEU A 509 1.78 -18.40 -16.32
C LEU A 509 0.73 -17.65 -15.50
N SER A 510 -0.38 -17.30 -16.15
CA SER A 510 -1.51 -16.60 -15.53
C SER A 510 -2.64 -17.59 -15.20
N LEU A 511 -3.07 -17.64 -13.94
CA LEU A 511 -4.16 -18.51 -13.49
C LEU A 511 -5.24 -17.69 -12.77
N GLY A 512 -6.49 -17.87 -13.16
CA GLY A 512 -7.65 -17.21 -12.55
C GLY A 512 -8.08 -15.94 -13.28
N SER A 513 -8.44 -14.91 -12.53
CA SER A 513 -8.89 -13.62 -13.02
C SER A 513 -7.92 -12.98 -14.03
N PRO A 514 -8.44 -12.27 -15.05
CA PRO A 514 -7.61 -11.64 -16.06
C PRO A 514 -6.80 -10.46 -15.52
N SER A 515 -5.75 -10.11 -16.26
CA SER A 515 -4.93 -8.94 -15.98
C SER A 515 -4.45 -8.25 -17.25
N ILE A 516 -3.98 -7.01 -17.10
CA ILE A 516 -3.31 -6.25 -18.15
C ILE A 516 -1.84 -6.10 -17.76
N MET A 517 -0.95 -6.65 -18.58
CA MET A 517 0.47 -6.37 -18.49
C MET A 517 0.81 -5.17 -19.36
N LYS A 518 1.53 -4.19 -18.81
CA LYS A 518 1.87 -2.94 -19.50
C LYS A 518 3.37 -2.77 -19.56
N PHE A 519 3.88 -2.30 -20.70
CA PHE A 519 5.30 -1.99 -20.90
C PHE A 519 5.51 -0.53 -21.23
N ARG A 520 6.60 0.03 -20.71
CA ARG A 520 7.11 1.35 -21.10
C ARG A 520 8.64 1.38 -21.02
N PRO A 521 9.30 2.23 -21.81
CA PRO A 521 10.73 2.47 -21.62
C PRO A 521 11.04 3.05 -20.23
N LYS A 522 12.20 2.72 -19.68
CA LYS A 522 12.67 3.29 -18.42
C LYS A 522 12.92 4.79 -18.57
N LYS A 523 12.71 5.56 -17.49
CA LYS A 523 12.78 7.03 -17.48
C LYS A 523 14.06 7.61 -18.10
N LYS A 524 15.21 6.93 -17.91
CA LYS A 524 16.55 7.39 -18.31
C LYS A 524 16.90 7.11 -19.77
N GLU A 525 16.09 6.33 -20.48
CA GLU A 525 16.35 5.99 -21.87
C GLU A 525 16.18 7.22 -22.79
N THR A 526 17.13 7.44 -23.69
CA THR A 526 17.19 8.66 -24.53
C THR A 526 16.66 8.44 -25.96
N GLY A 527 16.78 7.22 -26.49
CA GLY A 527 16.38 6.88 -27.87
C GLY A 527 14.88 6.82 -28.13
N PHE A 528 14.04 6.98 -27.10
CA PHE A 528 12.58 7.04 -27.22
C PHE A 528 12.01 8.46 -27.15
N ASN A 529 12.83 9.47 -26.87
CA ASN A 529 12.36 10.83 -26.56
C ASN A 529 11.53 11.51 -27.66
N ASN A 530 11.75 11.13 -28.92
CA ASN A 530 11.02 11.68 -30.07
C ASN A 530 9.84 10.82 -30.53
N ALA A 531 9.78 9.54 -30.09
CA ALA A 531 8.80 8.57 -30.58
C ALA A 531 7.72 8.22 -29.53
N VAL A 532 8.02 8.37 -28.24
CA VAL A 532 7.12 8.00 -27.14
C VAL A 532 6.89 9.21 -26.24
N GLY A 533 5.63 9.64 -26.13
CA GLY A 533 5.26 10.75 -25.25
C GLY A 533 5.58 10.46 -23.78
N ARG A 534 5.79 11.53 -22.99
CA ARG A 534 5.99 11.47 -21.54
C ARG A 534 4.79 12.04 -20.77
N ASP A 535 4.59 11.59 -19.54
CA ASP A 535 3.59 12.13 -18.61
C ASP A 535 4.12 13.37 -17.86
N ALA A 536 3.27 14.00 -17.03
CA ALA A 536 3.64 15.18 -16.23
C ALA A 536 4.77 14.93 -15.22
N ARG A 537 5.13 13.67 -14.94
CA ARG A 537 6.24 13.28 -14.05
C ARG A 537 7.52 12.96 -14.84
N GLY A 538 7.47 13.17 -16.16
CA GLY A 538 8.54 12.85 -17.10
C GLY A 538 8.74 11.35 -17.31
N LEU A 539 7.76 10.50 -16.98
CA LEU A 539 7.80 9.07 -17.27
C LEU A 539 7.26 8.80 -18.67
N PHE A 540 7.81 7.82 -19.39
CA PHE A 540 7.27 7.45 -20.68
C PHE A 540 5.83 6.91 -20.56
N LYS A 541 5.02 7.16 -21.58
CA LYS A 541 3.71 6.52 -21.73
C LYS A 541 3.89 5.03 -21.99
N THR A 542 2.86 4.25 -21.65
CA THR A 542 2.77 2.83 -22.01
C THR A 542 2.80 2.67 -23.52
N ILE A 543 3.65 1.76 -24.01
CA ILE A 543 3.81 1.47 -25.45
C ILE A 543 3.17 0.14 -25.87
N LEU A 544 2.99 -0.78 -24.91
CA LEU A 544 2.39 -2.08 -25.16
C LEU A 544 1.51 -2.47 -23.97
N GLU A 545 0.26 -2.82 -24.25
CA GLU A 545 -0.65 -3.46 -23.31
C GLU A 545 -1.04 -4.86 -23.80
N VAL A 546 -0.77 -5.87 -22.97
CA VAL A 546 -1.07 -7.28 -23.26
C VAL A 546 -2.10 -7.81 -22.26
N PRO A 547 -3.27 -8.27 -22.72
CA PRO A 547 -4.18 -9.03 -21.88
C PRO A 547 -3.59 -10.39 -21.54
N MET A 548 -3.67 -10.78 -20.27
CA MET A 548 -3.33 -12.12 -19.78
C MET A 548 -4.58 -12.73 -19.15
N LYS A 549 -5.12 -13.77 -19.77
CA LYS A 549 -6.31 -14.51 -19.31
C LYS A 549 -5.90 -15.82 -18.62
N HIS A 550 -6.88 -16.58 -18.15
CA HIS A 550 -6.66 -17.86 -17.48
C HIS A 550 -5.98 -18.86 -18.42
N GLY A 551 -4.83 -19.39 -18.00
CA GLY A 551 -4.02 -20.36 -18.73
C GLY A 551 -2.98 -19.75 -19.66
N ASP A 552 -3.05 -18.45 -19.94
CA ASP A 552 -2.08 -17.80 -20.82
C ASP A 552 -0.68 -17.81 -20.21
N MET A 553 0.32 -18.01 -21.08
CA MET A 553 1.73 -17.90 -20.71
C MET A 553 2.38 -16.78 -21.51
N MET A 554 3.32 -16.07 -20.90
CA MET A 554 4.18 -15.11 -21.56
C MET A 554 5.65 -15.50 -21.37
N VAL A 555 6.49 -15.13 -22.34
CA VAL A 555 7.94 -15.28 -22.26
C VAL A 555 8.59 -13.99 -22.76
N MET A 556 9.42 -13.37 -21.93
CA MET A 556 10.34 -12.32 -22.35
C MET A 556 11.73 -12.92 -22.50
N HIS A 557 12.37 -12.69 -23.64
CA HIS A 557 13.69 -13.25 -23.92
C HIS A 557 14.66 -12.19 -24.46
N GLY A 558 15.83 -12.09 -23.83
CA GLY A 558 16.92 -11.18 -24.17
C GLY A 558 17.26 -10.21 -23.03
N SER A 559 18.47 -10.24 -22.49
CA SER A 559 18.84 -9.44 -21.30
C SER A 559 18.67 -7.93 -21.51
N ARG A 560 18.77 -7.45 -22.75
CA ARG A 560 18.65 -6.03 -23.07
C ARG A 560 17.20 -5.52 -22.96
N ILE A 561 16.19 -6.38 -23.17
CA ILE A 561 14.79 -6.01 -23.00
C ILE A 561 14.49 -5.62 -21.55
N HIS A 562 15.01 -6.41 -20.60
CA HIS A 562 14.86 -6.19 -19.15
C HIS A 562 15.62 -4.95 -18.68
N GLY A 563 16.73 -4.63 -19.35
CA GLY A 563 17.52 -3.43 -19.09
C GLY A 563 16.83 -2.12 -19.49
N ILE A 564 16.01 -2.15 -20.54
CA ILE A 564 15.47 -0.94 -21.21
C ILE A 564 14.00 -0.68 -20.90
N TYR A 565 13.21 -1.74 -20.71
CA TYR A 565 11.79 -1.63 -20.42
C TYR A 565 11.51 -1.91 -18.95
N GLU A 566 10.49 -1.24 -18.44
CA GLU A 566 9.82 -1.60 -17.20
C GLU A 566 8.38 -2.02 -17.51
N HIS A 567 7.84 -2.92 -16.71
CA HIS A 567 6.52 -3.46 -16.88
C HIS A 567 5.72 -3.47 -15.57
N SER A 568 4.39 -3.48 -15.71
CA SER A 568 3.45 -3.53 -14.58
C SER A 568 2.32 -4.50 -14.87
N VAL A 569 1.66 -4.99 -13.82
CA VAL A 569 0.52 -5.89 -13.92
C VAL A 569 -0.66 -5.32 -13.15
N GLU A 570 -1.77 -5.15 -13.85
CA GLU A 570 -3.07 -4.66 -13.34
C GLU A 570 -4.11 -5.78 -13.46
N PRO A 571 -4.36 -6.58 -12.40
CA PRO A 571 -5.48 -7.50 -12.33
C PRO A 571 -6.83 -6.77 -12.40
N ILE A 572 -7.80 -7.35 -13.11
CA ILE A 572 -9.15 -6.78 -13.28
C ILE A 572 -10.21 -7.52 -12.45
N GLY A 573 -9.90 -8.69 -11.91
CA GLY A 573 -10.79 -9.50 -11.09
C GLY A 573 -10.35 -9.65 -9.63
N GLU A 574 -11.02 -10.54 -8.90
CA GLU A 574 -10.81 -10.72 -7.47
C GLU A 574 -9.76 -11.78 -7.12
N ARG A 575 -9.44 -12.72 -8.02
CA ARG A 575 -8.51 -13.82 -7.70
C ARG A 575 -7.63 -14.22 -8.86
N ARG A 576 -6.35 -13.89 -8.76
CA ARG A 576 -5.33 -14.30 -9.74
C ARG A 576 -4.11 -14.90 -9.06
N PHE A 577 -3.54 -15.93 -9.66
CA PHE A 577 -2.20 -16.39 -9.39
C PHE A 577 -1.30 -16.13 -10.61
N SER A 578 -0.05 -15.75 -10.35
CA SER A 578 1.00 -15.66 -11.37
C SER A 578 2.14 -16.56 -10.94
N MET A 579 2.54 -17.47 -11.82
CA MET A 579 3.71 -18.32 -11.61
C MET A 579 4.79 -17.80 -12.54
N THR A 580 5.82 -17.17 -12.02
CA THR A 580 6.89 -16.56 -12.83
C THR A 580 8.19 -17.30 -12.59
N SER A 581 8.82 -17.79 -13.66
CA SER A 581 10.06 -18.53 -13.60
C SER A 581 11.20 -17.81 -14.28
N ARG A 582 12.39 -17.96 -13.67
CA ARG A 582 13.64 -17.35 -14.10
C ARG A 582 14.78 -18.33 -13.94
N PHE A 583 15.87 -18.05 -14.63
CA PHE A 583 17.17 -18.62 -14.30
C PHE A 583 17.95 -17.60 -13.48
N VAL A 584 18.37 -17.98 -12.29
CA VAL A 584 19.25 -17.19 -11.42
C VAL A 584 20.64 -17.81 -11.49
N ASP A 585 21.60 -17.06 -12.01
CA ASP A 585 22.98 -17.51 -12.24
C ASP A 585 23.78 -17.52 -10.93
N PRO A 586 24.12 -18.71 -10.37
CA PRO A 586 24.89 -18.79 -9.14
C PRO A 586 26.30 -18.18 -9.29
N ALA A 587 26.89 -18.21 -10.49
CA ALA A 587 28.23 -17.66 -10.70
C ALA A 587 28.28 -16.13 -10.49
N LYS A 588 27.14 -15.45 -10.62
CA LYS A 588 27.02 -14.00 -10.43
C LYS A 588 26.65 -13.58 -9.00
N MET A 589 26.35 -14.55 -8.12
CA MET A 589 26.06 -14.26 -6.72
C MET A 589 27.33 -13.89 -5.94
N ALA A 590 27.22 -12.98 -4.99
CA ALA A 590 28.37 -12.46 -4.23
C ALA A 590 28.82 -13.38 -3.09
N LEU A 591 27.88 -14.07 -2.42
CA LEU A 591 28.14 -14.90 -1.24
C LEU A 591 28.12 -16.38 -1.60
N ASP A 592 29.13 -17.13 -1.18
CA ASP A 592 29.21 -18.59 -1.45
C ASP A 592 28.04 -19.36 -0.85
N GLU A 593 27.56 -18.95 0.33
CA GLU A 593 26.37 -19.55 0.95
C GLU A 593 25.13 -19.41 0.05
N ASP A 594 24.93 -18.23 -0.56
CA ASP A 594 23.82 -18.02 -1.49
C ASP A 594 24.00 -18.86 -2.77
N ARG A 595 25.24 -19.05 -3.26
CA ARG A 595 25.54 -19.93 -4.41
C ARG A 595 25.17 -21.38 -4.13
N VAL A 596 25.63 -21.92 -3.00
CA VAL A 596 25.36 -23.30 -2.59
C VAL A 596 23.86 -23.49 -2.39
N ALA A 597 23.19 -22.56 -1.72
CA ALA A 597 21.75 -22.60 -1.54
C ALA A 597 20.99 -22.52 -2.86
N ALA A 598 21.43 -21.69 -3.81
CA ALA A 598 20.78 -21.57 -5.12
C ALA A 598 20.88 -22.86 -5.94
N LEU A 599 22.04 -23.51 -5.93
CA LEU A 599 22.24 -24.80 -6.61
C LEU A 599 21.40 -25.91 -5.96
N ALA A 600 21.42 -26.00 -4.63
CA ALA A 600 20.68 -27.02 -3.90
C ALA A 600 19.15 -26.84 -4.03
N ASN A 601 18.66 -25.63 -3.79
CA ASN A 601 17.22 -25.34 -3.80
C ASN A 601 16.65 -25.31 -5.23
N GLY A 602 17.44 -24.82 -6.20
CA GLY A 602 17.05 -24.70 -7.59
C GLY A 602 17.13 -26.00 -8.40
N ALA A 603 17.63 -27.10 -7.81
CA ALA A 603 17.64 -28.40 -8.45
C ALA A 603 16.22 -28.94 -8.60
N ILE A 604 15.78 -29.16 -9.85
CA ILE A 604 14.47 -29.72 -10.15
C ILE A 604 14.47 -31.21 -9.75
N PRO A 605 13.55 -31.67 -8.89
CA PRO A 605 13.48 -33.08 -8.49
C PRO A 605 13.16 -33.99 -9.67
N ALA A 606 13.74 -35.20 -9.71
CA ALA A 606 13.47 -36.18 -10.78
C ALA A 606 11.98 -36.52 -10.93
N ALA A 607 11.22 -36.49 -9.82
CA ALA A 607 9.77 -36.71 -9.83
C ALA A 607 9.00 -35.64 -10.65
N ALA A 608 9.58 -34.46 -10.89
CA ALA A 608 8.96 -33.43 -11.72
C ALA A 608 8.79 -33.86 -13.18
N ALA A 609 9.54 -34.87 -13.64
CA ALA A 609 9.39 -35.45 -14.97
C ALA A 609 7.98 -36.03 -15.22
N ALA A 610 7.25 -36.39 -14.16
CA ALA A 610 5.85 -36.82 -14.24
C ALA A 610 4.89 -35.70 -14.70
N TYR A 611 5.35 -34.44 -14.67
CA TYR A 611 4.57 -33.26 -15.06
C TYR A 611 5.07 -32.61 -16.35
N ASN A 612 5.94 -33.29 -17.10
CA ASN A 612 6.44 -32.79 -18.37
C ASN A 612 5.28 -32.42 -19.30
N TYR A 613 5.34 -31.20 -19.82
CA TYR A 613 4.34 -30.66 -20.74
C TYR A 613 4.93 -30.55 -22.14
N ASN A 614 4.17 -30.98 -23.15
CA ASN A 614 4.61 -31.06 -24.53
C ASN A 614 3.86 -30.13 -25.49
N GLY A 615 2.90 -29.34 -24.99
CA GLY A 615 2.09 -28.41 -25.78
C GLY A 615 0.63 -28.82 -25.85
#